data_AF-A0A369LMC2-F1
#
_entry.id   AF-A0A369LMC2-F1
#
_cell.length_a   1.000
_cell.length_b   1.000
_cell.length_c   1.000
_cell.angle_alpha   90.00
_cell.angle_beta   90.00
_cell.angle_gamma   90.00
#
_symmetry.space_group_name_H-M   'P 1'
#
loop_
_entity.id
_entity.type
_entity.pdbx_description
1 polymer ?
#
loop_
_entity_poly.entity_id
_entity_poly.type
_entity_poly.pdbx_seq_one_letter_code
_entity_poly.pdbx_strand_id
1 'polypeptide(L)'
;MVALDSVKHAALCKMVDYLFEDPETRFPKAMEMVDKAAPRNLFPSQREAFRNAIDEKNNWYQLLMKIAHLNPEVRNRLVKSFLIDSNLMVWGEQEKNRDKYQCNIPWAILLDPTSACNLHCTGCWAAEYGHKLNLSYDDIDSIIEQGKALGTHVFIYTGGEPLVRKHDLIKLCEAHPDCAFLCFTNATLIDEAFCQDMIRVANFVPAISAEGFEEATDARRGEGVFQKVSKAMALLREHGLPFGVSCCYTAQNASSIASEEYFDWLIDQGALFAWIFSFMPVGHGSTPDLIPNAAQREHLYNFVREMRQTKPLFTLDFQDDGEFVGGCIAGGRRYLHINAAGDVEPCVFAHYSNANIHDVSLLDALRSPIFMEYYYEQPFDGNYLRPCPILENSGMLAEMVARSGAKSTDLQHEETAEELCSKTKAFSEEWAPVAKRLWNDPRDPMHGKRMTKTQGMAEADMHKFERLQKEGRTLHYNGGLRS
;
A
#
# COMPACT_ATOMS: atom_id res chain seq x y z
N MET A 1 20.38 -16.87 -10.65
CA MET A 1 20.50 -17.17 -9.20
C MET A 1 21.81 -17.91 -8.95
N VAL A 2 22.69 -17.41 -8.08
CA VAL A 2 23.97 -18.07 -7.74
C VAL A 2 23.67 -19.33 -6.92
N ALA A 3 24.50 -20.39 -7.00
CA ALA A 3 24.24 -21.67 -6.33
C ALA A 3 23.93 -21.54 -4.82
N LEU A 4 24.51 -20.55 -4.15
CA LEU A 4 24.25 -20.25 -2.72
C LEU A 4 22.84 -19.68 -2.49
N ASP A 5 22.35 -18.83 -3.39
CA ASP A 5 21.00 -18.26 -3.31
C ASP A 5 19.93 -19.32 -3.55
N SER A 6 20.18 -20.27 -4.46
CA SER A 6 19.29 -21.41 -4.69
C SER A 6 19.16 -22.30 -3.45
N VAL A 7 20.26 -22.54 -2.73
CA VAL A 7 20.24 -23.32 -1.47
C VAL A 7 19.51 -22.56 -0.37
N LYS A 8 19.77 -21.25 -0.23
CA LYS A 8 19.09 -20.38 0.73
C LYS A 8 17.58 -20.35 0.49
N HIS A 9 17.17 -20.17 -0.77
CA HIS A 9 15.77 -20.19 -1.20
C HIS A 9 15.09 -21.50 -0.83
N ALA A 10 15.66 -22.64 -1.25
CA ALA A 10 15.11 -23.95 -0.94
C ALA A 10 14.99 -24.22 0.56
N ALA A 11 15.95 -23.75 1.37
CA ALA A 11 15.89 -23.87 2.82
C ALA A 11 14.74 -23.04 3.43
N LEU A 12 14.56 -21.80 2.99
CA LEU A 12 13.46 -20.94 3.44
C LEU A 12 12.10 -21.52 3.04
N CYS A 13 11.94 -22.02 1.82
CA CYS A 13 10.69 -22.65 1.38
C CYS A 13 10.36 -23.89 2.21
N LYS A 14 11.34 -24.76 2.48
CA LYS A 14 11.16 -25.92 3.37
C LYS A 14 10.82 -25.51 4.80
N MET A 15 11.39 -24.41 5.28
CA MET A 15 11.04 -23.87 6.59
C MET A 15 9.56 -23.45 6.60
N VAL A 16 9.06 -22.75 5.58
CA VAL A 16 7.62 -22.42 5.49
C VAL A 16 6.77 -23.69 5.52
N ASP A 17 7.08 -24.70 4.71
CA ASP A 17 6.34 -25.96 4.73
C ASP A 17 6.34 -26.62 6.13
N TYR A 18 7.52 -26.69 6.75
CA TYR A 18 7.65 -27.20 8.11
C TYR A 18 6.79 -26.41 9.09
N LEU A 19 6.82 -25.08 9.08
CA LEU A 19 6.08 -24.28 10.05
C LEU A 19 4.56 -24.47 9.95
N PHE A 20 4.02 -24.55 8.73
CA PHE A 20 2.58 -24.60 8.51
C PHE A 20 1.94 -26.00 8.56
N GLU A 21 2.74 -27.06 8.71
CA GLU A 21 2.22 -28.41 9.00
C GLU A 21 1.65 -28.54 10.43
N ASP A 22 2.21 -27.83 11.40
CA ASP A 22 1.76 -27.81 12.81
C ASP A 22 2.13 -26.44 13.43
N PRO A 23 1.40 -25.37 13.04
CA PRO A 23 1.77 -24.00 13.37
C PRO A 23 1.77 -23.73 14.88
N GLU A 24 0.84 -24.34 15.63
CA GLU A 24 0.75 -24.17 17.10
C GLU A 24 2.01 -24.63 17.82
N THR A 25 2.58 -25.76 17.40
CA THR A 25 3.79 -26.31 18.02
C THR A 25 5.08 -25.79 17.38
N ARG A 26 5.06 -25.51 16.08
CA ARG A 26 6.28 -25.23 15.31
C ARG A 26 6.63 -23.75 15.24
N PHE A 27 5.67 -22.81 15.30
CA PHE A 27 6.00 -21.39 15.40
C PHE A 27 6.84 -21.04 16.65
N PRO A 28 6.50 -21.50 17.88
CA PRO A 28 7.34 -21.25 19.06
C PRO A 28 8.76 -21.82 18.90
N LYS A 29 8.86 -23.07 18.42
CA LYS A 29 10.17 -23.73 18.19
C LYS A 29 11.02 -23.00 17.16
N ALA A 30 10.40 -22.44 16.12
CA ALA A 30 11.11 -21.67 15.10
C ALA A 30 11.78 -20.43 15.69
N MET A 31 11.09 -19.72 16.58
CA MET A 31 11.65 -18.55 17.25
C MET A 31 12.87 -18.94 18.10
N GLU A 32 12.81 -20.05 18.84
CA GLU A 32 13.97 -20.56 19.58
C GLU A 32 15.15 -20.93 18.67
N MET A 33 14.87 -21.47 17.48
CA MET A 33 15.91 -21.81 16.50
C MET A 33 16.57 -20.55 15.93
N VAL A 34 15.77 -19.53 15.57
CA VAL A 34 16.28 -18.23 15.11
C VAL A 34 17.12 -17.58 16.21
N ASP A 35 16.72 -17.69 17.48
CA ASP A 35 17.51 -17.21 18.63
C ASP A 35 18.89 -17.86 18.76
N LYS A 36 19.00 -19.14 18.42
CA LYS A 36 20.26 -19.89 18.47
C LYS A 36 21.13 -19.66 17.25
N ALA A 37 20.53 -19.46 16.07
CA ALA A 37 21.23 -19.46 14.79
C ALA A 37 21.53 -18.05 14.24
N ALA A 38 20.74 -17.03 14.62
CA ALA A 38 20.88 -15.68 14.09
C ALA A 38 21.43 -14.69 15.14
N PRO A 39 22.21 -13.68 14.73
CA PRO A 39 22.64 -12.60 15.60
C PRO A 39 21.46 -11.95 16.34
N ARG A 40 21.65 -11.58 17.61
CA ARG A 40 20.57 -10.98 18.45
C ARG A 40 20.06 -9.65 17.90
N ASN A 41 20.89 -8.92 17.16
CA ASN A 41 20.55 -7.64 16.53
C ASN A 41 19.87 -7.81 15.16
N LEU A 42 19.66 -9.03 14.67
CA LEU A 42 18.91 -9.26 13.44
C LEU A 42 17.41 -9.07 13.72
N PHE A 43 16.79 -8.04 13.14
CA PHE A 43 15.36 -7.71 13.23
C PHE A 43 14.78 -7.74 14.66
N PRO A 44 15.33 -6.96 15.60
CA PRO A 44 15.02 -7.09 17.02
C PRO A 44 13.54 -6.80 17.33
N SER A 45 12.97 -5.74 16.74
CA SER A 45 11.57 -5.37 16.97
C SER A 45 10.59 -6.37 16.36
N GLN A 46 10.86 -6.89 15.17
CA GLN A 46 10.01 -7.91 14.55
C GLN A 46 10.04 -9.20 15.36
N ARG A 47 11.22 -9.64 15.81
CA ARG A 47 11.34 -10.87 16.62
C ARG A 47 10.64 -10.75 17.97
N GLU A 48 10.74 -9.58 18.60
CA GLU A 48 10.02 -9.29 19.83
C GLU A 48 8.51 -9.32 19.60
N ALA A 49 8.01 -8.69 18.54
CA ALA A 49 6.59 -8.70 18.20
C ALA A 49 6.07 -10.13 17.94
N PHE A 50 6.78 -10.94 17.16
CA PHE A 50 6.43 -12.35 16.93
C PHE A 50 6.46 -13.18 18.22
N ARG A 51 7.46 -12.95 19.09
CA ARG A 51 7.54 -13.65 20.37
C ARG A 51 6.37 -13.29 21.28
N ASN A 52 6.10 -12.00 21.47
CA ASN A 52 4.99 -11.53 22.29
C ASN A 52 3.67 -12.08 21.77
N ALA A 53 3.47 -12.10 20.45
CA ALA A 53 2.31 -12.74 19.84
C ALA A 53 2.18 -14.21 20.27
N ILE A 54 3.22 -15.01 20.04
CA ILE A 54 3.23 -16.46 20.30
C ILE A 54 3.08 -16.78 21.79
N ASP A 55 3.85 -16.12 22.66
CA ASP A 55 3.93 -16.43 24.09
C ASP A 55 2.64 -16.01 24.82
N GLU A 56 2.08 -14.85 24.48
CA GLU A 56 0.85 -14.33 25.10
C GLU A 56 -0.42 -14.87 24.42
N LYS A 57 -0.29 -15.49 23.24
CA LYS A 57 -1.42 -15.86 22.37
C LYS A 57 -2.40 -14.71 22.14
N ASN A 58 -1.87 -13.50 21.95
CA ASN A 58 -2.65 -12.28 21.79
C ASN A 58 -3.35 -12.19 20.41
N ASN A 59 -3.95 -11.05 20.10
CA ASN A 59 -4.65 -10.80 18.82
C ASN A 59 -3.78 -11.08 17.58
N TRP A 60 -2.48 -10.84 17.64
CA TRP A 60 -1.58 -11.16 16.52
C TRP A 60 -1.38 -12.66 16.33
N TYR A 61 -1.34 -13.44 17.41
CA TYR A 61 -1.33 -14.91 17.31
C TYR A 61 -2.63 -15.42 16.70
N GLN A 62 -3.78 -14.85 17.08
CA GLN A 62 -5.05 -15.21 16.46
C GLN A 62 -5.03 -14.93 14.95
N LEU A 63 -4.50 -13.78 14.51
CA LEU A 63 -4.33 -13.48 13.09
C LEU A 63 -3.37 -14.49 12.40
N LEU A 64 -2.24 -14.83 13.03
CA LEU A 64 -1.33 -15.85 12.51
C LEU A 64 -2.01 -17.21 12.37
N MET A 65 -2.87 -17.60 13.32
CA MET A 65 -3.65 -18.84 13.23
C MET A 65 -4.71 -18.76 12.13
N LYS A 66 -5.37 -17.61 11.92
CA LYS A 66 -6.27 -17.42 10.78
C LYS A 66 -5.55 -17.65 9.44
N ILE A 67 -4.37 -17.06 9.27
CA ILE A 67 -3.52 -17.28 8.09
C ILE A 67 -3.13 -18.76 7.99
N ALA A 68 -2.78 -19.39 9.11
CA ALA A 68 -2.39 -20.78 9.14
C ALA A 68 -3.53 -21.75 8.78
N HIS A 69 -4.80 -21.36 8.96
CA HIS A 69 -5.95 -22.20 8.62
C HIS A 69 -6.57 -21.91 7.24
N LEU A 70 -5.97 -21.01 6.46
CA LEU A 70 -6.32 -20.85 5.05
C LEU A 70 -6.06 -22.14 4.26
N ASN A 71 -6.62 -22.20 3.05
CA ASN A 71 -6.40 -23.29 2.11
C ASN A 71 -4.89 -23.56 1.95
N PRO A 72 -4.41 -24.78 2.25
CA PRO A 72 -2.98 -25.07 2.32
C PRO A 72 -2.26 -24.93 0.98
N GLU A 73 -2.96 -25.18 -0.14
CA GLU A 73 -2.41 -25.02 -1.50
C GLU A 73 -2.10 -23.55 -1.79
N VAL A 74 -3.01 -22.65 -1.36
CA VAL A 74 -2.86 -21.20 -1.54
C VAL A 74 -1.89 -20.61 -0.52
N ARG A 75 -2.12 -20.90 0.75
CA ARG A 75 -1.36 -20.37 1.89
C ARG A 75 0.14 -20.58 1.71
N ASN A 76 0.58 -21.82 1.46
CA ASN A 76 2.02 -22.13 1.41
C ASN A 76 2.68 -21.43 0.23
N ARG A 77 2.01 -21.37 -0.93
CA ARG A 77 2.57 -20.71 -2.11
C ARG A 77 2.58 -19.19 -1.97
N LEU A 78 1.49 -18.59 -1.49
CA LEU A 78 1.41 -17.15 -1.25
C LEU A 78 2.44 -16.69 -0.22
N VAL A 79 2.61 -17.42 0.89
CA VAL A 79 3.61 -17.07 1.91
C VAL A 79 5.02 -17.14 1.33
N LYS A 80 5.32 -18.13 0.48
CA LYS A 80 6.62 -18.23 -0.20
C LYS A 80 6.82 -17.10 -1.20
N SER A 81 5.87 -16.86 -2.11
CA SER A 81 5.99 -15.81 -3.12
C SER A 81 6.07 -14.42 -2.50
N PHE A 82 5.29 -14.16 -1.44
CA PHE A 82 5.31 -12.87 -0.77
C PHE A 82 6.50 -12.69 0.17
N LEU A 83 6.70 -13.57 1.16
CA LEU A 83 7.75 -13.36 2.19
C LEU A 83 9.15 -13.69 1.69
N ILE A 84 9.30 -14.73 0.87
CA ILE A 84 10.62 -15.19 0.42
C ILE A 84 10.99 -14.49 -0.89
N ASP A 85 10.21 -14.73 -1.94
CA ASP A 85 10.58 -14.31 -3.30
C ASP A 85 10.49 -12.79 -3.43
N SER A 86 9.36 -12.19 -3.01
CA SER A 86 9.11 -10.75 -3.18
C SER A 86 9.78 -9.86 -2.13
N ASN A 87 10.42 -10.44 -1.11
CA ASN A 87 11.03 -9.69 -0.01
C ASN A 87 12.45 -10.21 0.32
N LEU A 88 12.57 -11.32 1.03
CA LEU A 88 13.86 -11.77 1.60
C LEU A 88 14.96 -12.03 0.55
N MET A 89 14.60 -12.45 -0.66
CA MET A 89 15.55 -12.74 -1.73
C MET A 89 15.95 -11.50 -2.53
N VAL A 90 15.03 -10.56 -2.72
CA VAL A 90 15.20 -9.43 -3.65
C VAL A 90 15.53 -8.10 -2.97
N TRP A 91 15.26 -7.97 -1.67
CA TRP A 91 15.49 -6.71 -0.93
C TRP A 91 16.92 -6.17 -1.07
N GLY A 92 17.92 -7.06 -0.95
CA GLY A 92 19.32 -6.66 -1.05
C GLY A 92 19.72 -6.21 -2.47
N GLU A 93 19.09 -6.74 -3.51
CA GLU A 93 19.28 -6.30 -4.89
C GLU A 93 18.59 -4.96 -5.14
N GLN A 94 17.37 -4.80 -4.62
CA GLN A 94 16.61 -3.57 -4.70
C GLN A 94 17.35 -2.40 -4.03
N GLU A 95 17.90 -2.58 -2.83
CA GLU A 95 18.72 -1.57 -2.14
C GLU A 95 19.97 -1.21 -2.96
N LYS A 96 20.67 -2.21 -3.53
CA LYS A 96 21.82 -1.96 -4.41
C LYS A 96 21.42 -1.17 -5.66
N ASN A 97 20.26 -1.45 -6.24
CA ASN A 97 19.76 -0.73 -7.41
C ASN A 97 19.41 0.72 -7.08
N ARG A 98 18.83 1.01 -5.89
CA ARG A 98 18.60 2.38 -5.41
C ARG A 98 19.91 3.19 -5.37
N ASP A 99 20.97 2.60 -4.84
CA ASP A 99 22.28 3.26 -4.77
C ASP A 99 22.98 3.35 -6.14
N LYS A 100 22.94 2.27 -6.93
CA LYS A 100 23.56 2.19 -8.26
C LYS A 100 22.97 3.23 -9.22
N TYR A 101 21.64 3.32 -9.27
CA TYR A 101 20.94 4.20 -10.22
C TYR A 101 20.64 5.58 -9.65
N GLN A 102 20.90 5.79 -8.35
CA GLN A 102 20.69 7.06 -7.63
C GLN A 102 19.26 7.62 -7.79
N CYS A 103 18.29 6.73 -7.80
CA CYS A 103 16.87 7.04 -7.80
C CYS A 103 16.14 6.10 -6.83
N ASN A 104 14.88 6.39 -6.55
CA ASN A 104 14.06 5.47 -5.80
C ASN A 104 13.72 4.23 -6.65
N ILE A 105 13.69 3.06 -6.04
CA ILE A 105 13.19 1.81 -6.64
C ILE A 105 12.05 1.32 -5.73
N PRO A 106 10.84 1.09 -6.25
CA PRO A 106 9.68 0.78 -5.41
C PRO A 106 9.71 -0.66 -4.91
N TRP A 107 9.07 -0.90 -3.78
CA TRP A 107 8.75 -2.25 -3.30
C TRP A 107 7.54 -2.85 -4.04
N ALA A 108 6.57 -2.01 -4.40
CA ALA A 108 5.40 -2.42 -5.17
C ALA A 108 5.11 -1.46 -6.32
N ILE A 109 4.54 -1.98 -7.41
CA ILE A 109 4.05 -1.17 -8.52
C ILE A 109 2.52 -1.28 -8.55
N LEU A 110 1.84 -0.13 -8.49
CA LEU A 110 0.40 -0.04 -8.69
C LEU A 110 0.13 0.14 -10.17
N LEU A 111 -0.79 -0.63 -10.73
CA LEU A 111 -1.13 -0.63 -12.15
C LEU A 111 -2.64 -0.55 -12.31
N ASP A 112 -3.09 0.26 -13.26
CA ASP A 112 -4.47 0.28 -13.74
C ASP A 112 -4.54 -0.54 -15.03
N PRO A 113 -4.97 -1.82 -15.00
CA PRO A 113 -5.06 -2.63 -16.22
C PRO A 113 -6.07 -2.07 -17.21
N THR A 114 -7.06 -1.33 -16.69
CA THR A 114 -8.16 -0.76 -17.46
C THR A 114 -8.80 0.42 -16.73
N SER A 115 -9.32 1.37 -17.51
CA SER A 115 -10.23 2.39 -17.01
C SER A 115 -11.68 1.92 -16.92
N ALA A 116 -12.00 0.71 -17.41
CA ALA A 116 -13.35 0.19 -17.38
C ALA A 116 -13.76 -0.23 -15.97
N CYS A 117 -14.86 0.35 -15.46
CA CYS A 117 -15.51 -0.07 -14.22
C CYS A 117 -16.96 -0.50 -14.48
N ASN A 118 -17.50 -1.38 -13.67
CA ASN A 118 -18.92 -1.77 -13.71
C ASN A 118 -19.78 -1.08 -12.63
N LEU A 119 -19.22 -0.07 -11.95
CA LEU A 119 -19.91 0.81 -10.99
C LEU A 119 -19.61 2.28 -11.30
N HIS A 120 -20.37 3.20 -10.69
CA HIS A 120 -20.22 4.65 -10.81
C HIS A 120 -20.22 5.32 -9.43
N CYS A 121 -19.19 5.01 -8.63
CA CYS A 121 -19.13 5.42 -7.23
C CYS A 121 -18.99 6.95 -7.07
N THR A 122 -19.65 7.51 -6.06
CA THR A 122 -19.50 8.93 -5.69
C THR A 122 -18.07 9.26 -5.27
N GLY A 123 -17.49 10.32 -5.84
CA GLY A 123 -16.13 10.79 -5.55
C GLY A 123 -15.02 9.85 -6.05
N CYS A 124 -15.25 9.11 -7.13
CA CYS A 124 -14.26 8.19 -7.70
C CYS A 124 -13.59 8.81 -8.93
N TRP A 125 -12.29 9.07 -8.86
CA TRP A 125 -11.49 9.53 -10.00
C TRP A 125 -11.41 8.45 -11.10
N ALA A 126 -11.29 7.17 -10.75
CA ALA A 126 -11.07 6.11 -11.73
C ALA A 126 -12.31 5.78 -12.59
N ALA A 127 -13.52 5.96 -12.07
CA ALA A 127 -14.76 5.79 -12.83
C ALA A 127 -14.96 6.91 -13.87
N GLU A 128 -14.30 8.06 -13.68
CA GLU A 128 -14.30 9.20 -14.59
C GLU A 128 -13.35 9.01 -15.78
N TYR A 129 -12.83 7.82 -16.11
CA TYR A 129 -11.91 7.70 -17.26
C TYR A 129 -12.52 7.21 -18.55
N GLY A 130 -13.80 6.82 -18.53
CA GLY A 130 -14.48 6.28 -19.71
C GLY A 130 -13.87 4.95 -20.14
N HIS A 131 -14.71 3.96 -20.45
CA HIS A 131 -14.34 2.55 -20.59
C HIS A 131 -13.47 2.19 -21.82
N LYS A 132 -12.47 2.99 -22.19
CA LYS A 132 -11.76 2.92 -23.48
C LYS A 132 -10.27 2.67 -23.36
N LEU A 133 -9.66 2.85 -22.19
CA LEU A 133 -8.22 2.79 -22.02
C LEU A 133 -7.81 1.52 -21.28
N ASN A 134 -6.72 0.93 -21.75
CA ASN A 134 -6.31 -0.42 -21.42
C ASN A 134 -4.82 -0.55 -21.70
N LEU A 135 -4.06 -0.97 -20.70
CA LEU A 135 -2.76 -1.61 -20.96
C LEU A 135 -3.02 -2.96 -21.64
N SER A 136 -2.22 -3.31 -22.64
CA SER A 136 -2.29 -4.65 -23.21
C SER A 136 -1.72 -5.68 -22.22
N TYR A 137 -1.98 -6.97 -22.47
CA TYR A 137 -1.33 -8.03 -21.69
C TYR A 137 0.20 -7.89 -21.76
N ASP A 138 0.74 -7.64 -22.95
CA ASP A 138 2.18 -7.52 -23.20
C ASP A 138 2.79 -6.31 -22.49
N ASP A 139 2.05 -5.20 -22.36
CA ASP A 139 2.51 -4.03 -21.60
C ASP A 139 2.66 -4.39 -20.12
N ILE A 140 1.65 -5.02 -19.52
CA ILE A 140 1.67 -5.40 -18.11
C ILE A 140 2.77 -6.45 -17.85
N ASP A 141 2.90 -7.44 -18.73
CA ASP A 141 3.96 -8.45 -18.67
C ASP A 141 5.35 -7.80 -18.73
N SER A 142 5.56 -6.86 -19.65
CA SER A 142 6.81 -6.09 -19.77
C SER A 142 7.10 -5.26 -18.52
N ILE A 143 6.09 -4.60 -17.94
CA ILE A 143 6.24 -3.85 -16.70
C ILE A 143 6.68 -4.78 -15.56
N ILE A 144 6.08 -5.97 -15.46
CA ILE A 144 6.43 -6.95 -14.43
C ILE A 144 7.89 -7.39 -14.59
N GLU A 145 8.32 -7.74 -15.81
CA GLU A 145 9.70 -8.14 -16.09
C GLU A 145 10.71 -7.01 -15.80
N GLN A 146 10.39 -5.77 -16.17
CA GLN A 146 11.22 -4.61 -15.85
C GLN A 146 11.27 -4.35 -14.34
N GLY A 147 10.16 -4.52 -13.63
CA GLY A 147 10.07 -4.43 -12.17
C GLY A 147 10.96 -5.46 -11.49
N LYS A 148 10.87 -6.73 -11.90
CA LYS A 148 11.68 -7.85 -11.38
C LYS A 148 13.17 -7.59 -11.59
N ALA A 149 13.56 -7.07 -12.77
CA ALA A 149 14.95 -6.68 -13.05
C ALA A 149 15.49 -5.58 -12.11
N LEU A 150 14.61 -4.80 -11.48
CA LEU A 150 14.95 -3.80 -10.47
C LEU A 150 14.82 -4.32 -9.03
N GLY A 151 14.27 -5.53 -8.82
CA GLY A 151 14.00 -6.13 -7.51
C GLY A 151 12.58 -5.86 -6.99
N THR A 152 11.62 -5.54 -7.86
CA THR A 152 10.21 -5.30 -7.53
C THR A 152 9.35 -6.50 -7.95
N HIS A 153 8.70 -7.15 -6.99
CA HIS A 153 7.96 -8.39 -7.20
C HIS A 153 6.52 -8.34 -6.66
N VAL A 154 6.11 -7.19 -6.12
CA VAL A 154 4.74 -6.95 -5.65
C VAL A 154 4.04 -6.04 -6.65
N PHE A 155 2.93 -6.50 -7.18
CA PHE A 155 2.12 -5.75 -8.14
C PHE A 155 0.71 -5.59 -7.61
N ILE A 156 0.17 -4.39 -7.68
CA ILE A 156 -1.11 -4.04 -7.08
C ILE A 156 -2.02 -3.50 -8.17
N TYR A 157 -3.09 -4.22 -8.49
CA TYR A 157 -4.05 -3.80 -9.49
C TYR A 157 -5.10 -2.86 -8.90
N THR A 158 -5.34 -1.74 -9.60
CA THR A 158 -6.33 -0.70 -9.29
C THR A 158 -6.96 -0.18 -10.60
N GLY A 159 -7.53 1.02 -10.62
CA GLY A 159 -8.10 1.66 -11.79
C GLY A 159 -9.62 1.60 -11.73
N GLY A 160 -10.26 1.28 -12.85
CA GLY A 160 -11.72 1.12 -12.90
C GLY A 160 -12.21 -0.06 -12.04
N GLU A 161 -12.33 -1.24 -12.65
CA GLU A 161 -12.48 -2.51 -11.94
C GLU A 161 -11.54 -3.54 -12.57
N PRO A 162 -10.41 -3.89 -11.93
CA PRO A 162 -9.44 -4.81 -12.50
C PRO A 162 -10.03 -6.17 -12.89
N LEU A 163 -11.02 -6.68 -12.15
CA LEU A 163 -11.60 -8.00 -12.41
C LEU A 163 -12.45 -8.04 -13.69
N VAL A 164 -12.74 -6.90 -14.34
CA VAL A 164 -13.22 -6.88 -15.73
C VAL A 164 -12.22 -7.59 -16.65
N ARG A 165 -10.92 -7.52 -16.31
CA ARG A 165 -9.81 -8.19 -17.01
C ARG A 165 -9.31 -9.44 -16.29
N LYS A 166 -10.13 -10.09 -15.45
CA LYS A 166 -9.69 -11.23 -14.62
C LYS A 166 -8.93 -12.33 -15.38
N HIS A 167 -9.30 -12.60 -16.64
CA HIS A 167 -8.62 -13.62 -17.45
C HIS A 167 -7.16 -13.26 -17.77
N ASP A 168 -6.86 -11.99 -18.03
CA ASP A 168 -5.49 -11.54 -18.29
C ASP A 168 -4.68 -11.49 -17.00
N LEU A 169 -5.28 -10.99 -15.91
CA LEU A 169 -4.62 -10.92 -14.61
C LEU A 169 -4.23 -12.30 -14.09
N ILE A 170 -5.12 -13.30 -14.26
CA ILE A 170 -4.83 -14.69 -13.89
C ILE A 170 -3.71 -15.29 -14.75
N LYS A 171 -3.67 -15.01 -16.06
CA LYS A 171 -2.53 -15.43 -16.92
C LYS A 171 -1.21 -14.80 -16.49
N LEU A 172 -1.20 -13.53 -16.09
CA LEU A 172 -0.01 -12.86 -15.56
C LEU A 172 0.45 -13.51 -14.24
N CYS A 173 -0.50 -13.89 -13.38
CA CYS A 173 -0.18 -14.64 -12.15
C CYS A 173 0.49 -16.00 -12.44
N GLU A 174 0.07 -16.68 -13.52
CA GLU A 174 0.70 -17.94 -13.98
C GLU A 174 2.09 -17.73 -14.56
N ALA A 175 2.27 -16.65 -15.33
CA ALA A 175 3.55 -16.30 -15.96
C ALA A 175 4.60 -15.88 -14.92
N HIS A 176 4.18 -15.27 -13.81
CA HIS A 176 5.04 -14.71 -12.76
C HIS A 176 4.77 -15.33 -11.37
N PRO A 177 5.02 -16.64 -11.19
CA PRO A 177 4.71 -17.35 -9.94
C PRO A 177 5.57 -16.90 -8.76
N ASP A 178 6.68 -16.21 -9.01
CA ASP A 178 7.61 -15.61 -8.05
C ASP A 178 7.20 -14.20 -7.61
N CYS A 179 6.09 -13.68 -8.15
CA CYS A 179 5.51 -12.39 -7.78
C CYS A 179 4.25 -12.56 -6.94
N ALA A 180 3.92 -11.54 -6.16
CA ALA A 180 2.68 -11.45 -5.40
C ALA A 180 1.79 -10.34 -5.97
N PHE A 181 0.51 -10.68 -6.18
CA PHE A 181 -0.47 -9.78 -6.78
C PHE A 181 -1.55 -9.43 -5.77
N LEU A 182 -1.74 -8.14 -5.52
CA LEU A 182 -2.87 -7.59 -4.78
C LEU A 182 -3.84 -6.94 -5.77
N CYS A 183 -5.13 -6.97 -5.49
CA CYS A 183 -6.12 -6.31 -6.35
C CYS A 183 -7.15 -5.55 -5.53
N PHE A 184 -7.19 -4.22 -5.66
CA PHE A 184 -8.32 -3.45 -5.18
C PHE A 184 -9.50 -3.69 -6.11
N THR A 185 -10.60 -4.20 -5.56
CA THR A 185 -11.78 -4.60 -6.35
C THR A 185 -13.07 -4.25 -5.61
N ASN A 186 -14.11 -3.89 -6.36
CA ASN A 186 -15.46 -3.75 -5.85
C ASN A 186 -16.14 -5.10 -5.55
N ALA A 187 -15.44 -6.22 -5.82
CA ALA A 187 -15.82 -7.60 -5.52
C ALA A 187 -17.06 -8.14 -6.24
N THR A 188 -17.75 -7.34 -7.05
CA THR A 188 -18.98 -7.79 -7.74
C THR A 188 -18.75 -8.86 -8.80
N LEU A 189 -17.50 -9.07 -9.21
CA LEU A 189 -17.08 -10.07 -10.21
C LEU A 189 -16.36 -11.29 -9.59
N ILE A 190 -16.34 -11.38 -8.25
CA ILE A 190 -15.84 -12.56 -7.52
C ILE A 190 -16.95 -13.61 -7.52
N ASP A 191 -16.74 -14.64 -8.32
CA ASP A 191 -17.61 -15.80 -8.49
C ASP A 191 -16.84 -17.10 -8.20
N GLU A 192 -17.56 -18.23 -8.19
CA GLU A 192 -16.97 -19.55 -7.90
C GLU A 192 -15.81 -19.86 -8.85
N ALA A 193 -15.96 -19.55 -10.14
CA ALA A 193 -14.92 -19.76 -11.13
C ALA A 193 -13.64 -18.98 -10.80
N PHE A 194 -13.78 -17.71 -10.39
CA PHE A 194 -12.65 -16.90 -9.96
C PHE A 194 -11.99 -17.42 -8.68
N CYS A 195 -12.75 -17.96 -7.72
CA CYS A 195 -12.17 -18.63 -6.56
C CYS A 195 -11.31 -19.83 -6.97
N GLN A 196 -11.75 -20.62 -7.95
CA GLN A 196 -10.94 -21.73 -8.48
C GLN A 196 -9.67 -21.25 -9.20
N ASP A 197 -9.75 -20.12 -9.93
CA ASP A 197 -8.56 -19.48 -10.50
C ASP A 197 -7.58 -19.02 -9.43
N MET A 198 -8.06 -18.43 -8.34
CA MET A 198 -7.22 -18.03 -7.20
C MET A 198 -6.51 -19.22 -6.55
N ILE A 199 -7.20 -20.37 -6.39
CA ILE A 199 -6.58 -21.60 -5.88
C ILE A 199 -5.46 -22.05 -6.81
N ARG A 200 -5.72 -22.02 -8.12
CA ARG A 200 -4.79 -22.48 -9.16
C ARG A 200 -3.51 -21.65 -9.23
N VAL A 201 -3.61 -20.32 -9.15
CA VAL A 201 -2.43 -19.43 -9.24
C VAL A 201 -1.75 -19.22 -7.89
N ALA A 202 -2.54 -19.14 -6.81
CA ALA A 202 -2.10 -19.10 -5.41
C ALA A 202 -1.11 -17.97 -5.06
N ASN A 203 -1.10 -16.88 -5.83
CA ASN A 203 -0.31 -15.67 -5.60
C ASN A 203 -1.12 -14.38 -5.84
N PHE A 204 -2.45 -14.47 -5.84
CA PHE A 204 -3.38 -13.34 -6.01
C PHE A 204 -4.23 -13.14 -4.75
N VAL A 205 -4.33 -11.90 -4.27
CA VAL A 205 -5.08 -11.53 -3.06
C VAL A 205 -6.00 -10.33 -3.36
N PRO A 206 -7.33 -10.47 -3.24
CA PRO A 206 -8.23 -9.32 -3.34
C PRO A 206 -8.22 -8.48 -2.05
N ALA A 207 -8.24 -7.15 -2.25
CA ALA A 207 -8.56 -6.15 -1.24
C ALA A 207 -9.93 -5.54 -1.59
N ILE A 208 -10.96 -6.04 -0.92
CA ILE A 208 -12.36 -5.77 -1.25
C ILE A 208 -12.72 -4.37 -0.77
N SER A 209 -13.26 -3.54 -1.67
CA SER A 209 -13.68 -2.20 -1.28
C SER A 209 -15.01 -2.21 -0.50
N ALA A 210 -15.00 -1.71 0.74
CA ALA A 210 -16.18 -1.58 1.59
C ALA A 210 -16.06 -0.35 2.52
N GLU A 211 -17.06 0.52 2.53
CA GLU A 211 -17.04 1.85 3.18
C GLU A 211 -17.76 1.90 4.53
N GLY A 212 -17.80 0.78 5.24
CA GLY A 212 -18.63 0.61 6.43
C GLY A 212 -19.77 -0.36 6.16
N PHE A 213 -20.83 -0.27 6.97
CA PHE A 213 -22.03 -1.10 6.80
C PHE A 213 -22.85 -0.69 5.56
N GLU A 214 -23.97 -1.38 5.34
CA GLU A 214 -24.81 -1.29 4.14
C GLU A 214 -25.15 0.15 3.75
N GLU A 215 -25.66 0.96 4.67
CA GLU A 215 -26.01 2.36 4.39
C GLU A 215 -24.82 3.16 3.82
N ALA A 216 -23.65 3.06 4.46
CA ALA A 216 -22.45 3.81 4.06
C ALA A 216 -21.85 3.30 2.74
N THR A 217 -21.81 1.97 2.55
CA THR A 217 -21.30 1.35 1.32
C THR A 217 -22.22 1.66 0.14
N ASP A 218 -23.53 1.46 0.30
CA ASP A 218 -24.48 1.65 -0.80
C ASP A 218 -24.67 3.14 -1.15
N ALA A 219 -24.63 4.05 -0.17
CA ALA A 219 -24.70 5.49 -0.43
C ALA A 219 -23.59 5.98 -1.37
N ARG A 220 -22.42 5.35 -1.32
CA ARG A 220 -21.29 5.71 -2.19
C ARG A 220 -21.23 4.86 -3.47
N ARG A 221 -21.42 3.55 -3.36
CA ARG A 221 -21.14 2.59 -4.44
C ARG A 221 -22.36 2.19 -5.26
N GLY A 222 -23.56 2.49 -4.77
CA GLY A 222 -24.83 2.12 -5.38
C GLY A 222 -25.57 1.04 -4.58
N GLU A 223 -26.89 1.04 -4.72
CA GLU A 223 -27.80 0.14 -4.01
C GLU A 223 -27.47 -1.34 -4.22
N GLY A 224 -27.45 -2.11 -3.13
CA GLY A 224 -27.20 -3.55 -3.10
C GLY A 224 -25.75 -3.95 -3.29
N VAL A 225 -24.80 -3.01 -3.31
CA VAL A 225 -23.36 -3.33 -3.43
C VAL A 225 -22.85 -4.00 -2.16
N PHE A 226 -23.27 -3.57 -0.98
CA PHE A 226 -22.89 -4.19 0.29
C PHE A 226 -23.24 -5.68 0.34
N GLN A 227 -24.41 -6.07 -0.19
CA GLN A 227 -24.83 -7.48 -0.25
C GLN A 227 -23.96 -8.30 -1.22
N LYS A 228 -23.58 -7.71 -2.36
CA LYS A 228 -22.65 -8.36 -3.31
C LYS A 228 -21.26 -8.55 -2.68
N VAL A 229 -20.77 -7.53 -1.99
CA VAL A 229 -19.51 -7.56 -1.25
C VAL A 229 -19.54 -8.65 -0.17
N SER A 230 -20.61 -8.69 0.64
CA SER A 230 -20.80 -9.70 1.69
C SER A 230 -20.82 -11.13 1.12
N LYS A 231 -21.48 -11.33 -0.03
CA LYS A 231 -21.50 -12.61 -0.73
C LYS A 231 -20.11 -13.01 -1.23
N ALA A 232 -19.35 -12.08 -1.80
CA ALA A 232 -17.99 -12.34 -2.26
C ALA A 232 -17.05 -12.72 -1.09
N MET A 233 -17.13 -12.00 0.04
CA MET A 233 -16.38 -12.32 1.25
C MET A 233 -16.73 -13.71 1.79
N ALA A 234 -18.02 -14.05 1.82
CA ALA A 234 -18.47 -15.38 2.24
C ALA A 234 -17.88 -16.48 1.34
N LEU A 235 -17.90 -16.28 0.02
CA LEU A 235 -17.35 -17.22 -0.94
C LEU A 235 -15.84 -17.43 -0.77
N LEU A 236 -15.07 -16.34 -0.61
CA LEU A 236 -13.64 -16.42 -0.35
C LEU A 236 -13.33 -17.17 0.95
N ARG A 237 -14.11 -16.89 2.01
CA ARG A 237 -13.99 -17.58 3.30
C ARG A 237 -14.30 -19.08 3.19
N GLU A 238 -15.35 -19.46 2.47
CA GLU A 238 -15.74 -20.86 2.25
C GLU A 238 -14.63 -21.68 1.58
N HIS A 239 -13.87 -21.07 0.66
CA HIS A 239 -12.71 -21.69 0.01
C HIS A 239 -11.40 -21.54 0.79
N GLY A 240 -11.41 -20.88 1.95
CA GLY A 240 -10.20 -20.59 2.74
C GLY A 240 -9.20 -19.70 2.01
N LEU A 241 -9.68 -18.77 1.16
CA LEU A 241 -8.85 -17.88 0.37
C LEU A 241 -8.49 -16.60 1.15
N PRO A 242 -7.24 -16.11 1.04
CA PRO A 242 -6.83 -14.87 1.68
C PRO A 242 -7.48 -13.67 1.00
N PHE A 243 -8.00 -12.76 1.80
CA PHE A 243 -8.43 -11.44 1.34
C PHE A 243 -8.31 -10.41 2.46
N GLY A 244 -8.32 -9.15 2.07
CA GLY A 244 -8.50 -8.04 2.99
C GLY A 244 -9.53 -7.07 2.47
N VAL A 245 -9.64 -5.93 3.14
CA VAL A 245 -10.59 -4.86 2.80
C VAL A 245 -9.85 -3.56 2.52
N SER A 246 -10.44 -2.73 1.67
CA SER A 246 -10.02 -1.36 1.42
C SER A 246 -11.18 -0.43 1.76
N CYS A 247 -10.95 0.44 2.72
CA CYS A 247 -11.91 1.41 3.22
C CYS A 247 -11.45 2.80 2.80
N CYS A 248 -12.27 3.52 2.03
CA CYS A 248 -12.01 4.93 1.81
C CYS A 248 -12.80 5.77 2.82
N TYR A 249 -12.06 6.38 3.74
CA TYR A 249 -12.51 7.15 4.89
C TYR A 249 -12.83 8.59 4.47
N THR A 250 -14.09 8.98 4.64
CA THR A 250 -14.64 10.28 4.23
C THR A 250 -15.30 10.96 5.43
N ALA A 251 -15.58 12.25 5.32
CA ALA A 251 -16.37 12.97 6.32
C ALA A 251 -17.76 12.34 6.59
N GLN A 252 -18.35 11.66 5.60
CA GLN A 252 -19.71 11.11 5.68
C GLN A 252 -19.78 9.73 6.33
N ASN A 253 -18.76 8.88 6.13
CA ASN A 253 -18.71 7.51 6.65
C ASN A 253 -17.72 7.33 7.81
N ALA A 254 -17.14 8.43 8.31
CA ALA A 254 -16.12 8.43 9.35
C ALA A 254 -16.49 7.58 10.58
N SER A 255 -17.72 7.72 11.08
CA SER A 255 -18.23 6.97 12.22
C SER A 255 -18.50 5.50 11.91
N SER A 256 -18.80 5.15 10.66
CA SER A 256 -19.05 3.76 10.28
C SER A 256 -17.75 2.99 10.17
N ILE A 257 -16.73 3.55 9.51
CA ILE A 257 -15.43 2.89 9.35
C ILE A 257 -14.67 2.84 10.68
N ALA A 258 -14.63 3.94 11.44
CA ALA A 258 -13.95 3.99 12.74
C ALA A 258 -14.88 3.54 13.88
N SER A 259 -15.45 2.34 13.73
CA SER A 259 -16.27 1.65 14.74
C SER A 259 -15.74 0.24 15.00
N GLU A 260 -15.78 -0.20 16.26
CA GLU A 260 -15.35 -1.54 16.63
C GLU A 260 -16.23 -2.60 15.99
N GLU A 261 -17.53 -2.35 15.91
CA GLU A 261 -18.52 -3.27 15.34
C GLU A 261 -18.23 -3.57 13.87
N TYR A 262 -17.77 -2.57 13.10
CA TYR A 262 -17.38 -2.78 11.73
C TYR A 262 -16.11 -3.63 11.61
N PHE A 263 -15.11 -3.39 12.47
CA PHE A 263 -13.89 -4.21 12.48
C PHE A 263 -14.16 -5.64 12.92
N ASP A 264 -15.03 -5.86 13.90
CA ASP A 264 -15.48 -7.19 14.31
C ASP A 264 -16.20 -7.89 13.16
N TRP A 265 -17.08 -7.18 12.44
CA TRP A 265 -17.72 -7.72 11.24
C TRP A 265 -16.70 -8.11 10.15
N LEU A 266 -15.68 -7.29 9.89
CA LEU A 266 -14.61 -7.60 8.93
C LEU A 266 -13.86 -8.89 9.32
N ILE A 267 -13.54 -9.00 10.61
CA ILE A 267 -12.85 -10.15 11.21
C ILE A 267 -13.70 -11.42 11.07
N ASP A 268 -15.00 -11.32 11.31
CA ASP A 268 -15.97 -12.42 11.18
C ASP A 268 -16.18 -12.82 9.72
N GLN A 269 -16.13 -11.85 8.80
CA GLN A 269 -16.15 -12.16 7.37
C GLN A 269 -14.92 -12.95 6.91
N GLY A 270 -13.80 -12.84 7.64
CA GLY A 270 -12.55 -13.54 7.34
C GLY A 270 -11.44 -12.65 6.83
N ALA A 271 -11.61 -11.32 6.86
CA ALA A 271 -10.59 -10.38 6.42
C ALA A 271 -9.31 -10.50 7.27
N LEU A 272 -8.16 -10.50 6.61
CA LEU A 272 -6.85 -10.62 7.24
C LEU A 272 -6.19 -9.25 7.47
N PHE A 273 -6.52 -8.29 6.61
CA PHE A 273 -6.00 -6.92 6.67
C PHE A 273 -7.06 -5.91 6.21
N ALA A 274 -6.88 -4.66 6.61
CA ALA A 274 -7.71 -3.54 6.18
C ALA A 274 -6.82 -2.34 5.81
N TRP A 275 -6.86 -1.94 4.54
CA TRP A 275 -6.31 -0.68 4.08
C TRP A 275 -7.30 0.44 4.33
N ILE A 276 -6.86 1.51 4.98
CA ILE A 276 -7.68 2.69 5.24
C ILE A 276 -7.03 3.86 4.53
N PHE A 277 -7.79 4.46 3.62
CA PHE A 277 -7.38 5.61 2.83
C PHE A 277 -8.28 6.79 3.17
N SER A 278 -7.73 7.85 3.76
CA SER A 278 -8.45 9.12 3.82
C SER A 278 -8.74 9.61 2.41
N PHE A 279 -9.94 10.14 2.23
CA PHE A 279 -10.43 10.65 0.96
C PHE A 279 -9.49 11.73 0.40
N MET A 280 -9.15 11.60 -0.89
CA MET A 280 -8.37 12.57 -1.63
C MET A 280 -9.26 13.20 -2.71
N PRO A 281 -9.36 14.54 -2.79
CA PRO A 281 -10.32 15.20 -3.67
C PRO A 281 -9.80 15.35 -5.12
N VAL A 282 -9.31 14.25 -5.70
CA VAL A 282 -8.68 14.21 -7.04
C VAL A 282 -9.74 14.26 -8.14
N GLY A 283 -9.49 15.06 -9.17
CA GLY A 283 -10.37 15.19 -10.35
C GLY A 283 -11.43 16.28 -10.18
N HIS A 284 -11.85 16.88 -11.30
CA HIS A 284 -12.81 18.00 -11.30
C HIS A 284 -14.16 17.66 -10.67
N GLY A 285 -14.62 16.42 -10.80
CA GLY A 285 -15.88 15.94 -10.22
C GLY A 285 -15.84 15.74 -8.70
N SER A 286 -14.65 15.79 -8.09
CA SER A 286 -14.48 15.56 -6.66
C SER A 286 -14.54 16.86 -5.84
N THR A 287 -15.35 16.85 -4.77
CA THR A 287 -15.50 18.00 -3.87
C THR A 287 -14.68 17.83 -2.57
N PRO A 288 -14.18 18.92 -1.97
CA PRO A 288 -13.48 18.86 -0.69
C PRO A 288 -14.40 18.53 0.50
N ASP A 289 -15.73 18.54 0.33
CA ASP A 289 -16.70 18.24 1.40
C ASP A 289 -16.62 16.79 1.92
N LEU A 290 -16.02 15.89 1.14
CA LEU A 290 -15.80 14.50 1.52
C LEU A 290 -14.48 14.29 2.30
N ILE A 291 -13.59 15.29 2.34
CA ILE A 291 -12.36 15.22 3.12
C ILE A 291 -12.74 15.19 4.61
N PRO A 292 -12.29 14.19 5.39
CA PRO A 292 -12.50 14.18 6.84
C PRO A 292 -11.93 15.44 7.48
N ASN A 293 -12.62 16.02 8.46
CA ASN A 293 -12.08 17.14 9.23
C ASN A 293 -10.98 16.68 10.21
N ALA A 294 -10.28 17.62 10.85
CA ALA A 294 -9.15 17.30 11.72
C ALA A 294 -9.55 16.43 12.93
N ALA A 295 -10.76 16.63 13.48
CA ALA A 295 -11.26 15.82 14.59
C ALA A 295 -11.56 14.37 14.15
N GLN A 296 -12.12 14.19 12.96
CA GLN A 296 -12.36 12.86 12.37
C GLN A 296 -11.03 12.13 12.10
N ARG A 297 -10.03 12.84 11.57
CA ARG A 297 -8.69 12.25 11.38
C ARG A 297 -8.02 11.89 12.70
N GLU A 298 -8.08 12.75 13.72
CA GLU A 298 -7.56 12.41 15.05
C GLU A 298 -8.29 11.20 15.67
N HIS A 299 -9.60 11.09 15.47
CA HIS A 299 -10.36 9.90 15.88
C HIS A 299 -9.85 8.65 15.18
N LEU A 300 -9.68 8.68 13.86
CA LEU A 300 -9.13 7.55 13.10
C LEU A 300 -7.73 7.15 13.59
N TYR A 301 -6.83 8.12 13.76
CA TYR A 301 -5.48 7.92 14.30
C TYR A 301 -5.48 7.15 15.62
N ASN A 302 -6.34 7.54 16.57
CA ASN A 302 -6.43 6.89 17.87
C ASN A 302 -7.07 5.51 17.76
N PHE A 303 -8.18 5.42 17.02
CA PHE A 303 -8.94 4.20 16.81
C PHE A 303 -8.09 3.10 16.18
N VAL A 304 -7.39 3.37 15.07
CA VAL A 304 -6.56 2.37 14.39
C VAL A 304 -5.47 1.81 15.31
N ARG A 305 -4.86 2.67 16.13
CA ARG A 305 -3.82 2.25 17.10
C ARG A 305 -4.40 1.38 18.20
N GLU A 306 -5.58 1.72 18.71
CA GLU A 306 -6.30 0.90 19.69
C GLU A 306 -6.66 -0.45 19.10
N MET A 307 -7.21 -0.48 17.89
CA MET A 307 -7.59 -1.73 17.21
C MET A 307 -6.39 -2.64 16.95
N ARG A 308 -5.20 -2.10 16.69
CA ARG A 308 -3.96 -2.90 16.57
C ARG A 308 -3.55 -3.58 17.88
N GLN A 309 -4.00 -3.08 19.03
CA GLN A 309 -3.73 -3.73 20.33
C GLN A 309 -4.74 -4.83 20.65
N THR A 310 -5.94 -4.78 20.09
CA THR A 310 -7.07 -5.60 20.56
C THR A 310 -7.64 -6.54 19.51
N LYS A 311 -7.58 -6.19 18.23
CA LYS A 311 -8.26 -6.89 17.15
C LYS A 311 -7.28 -7.71 16.30
N PRO A 312 -7.62 -8.96 15.92
CA PRO A 312 -6.79 -9.80 15.04
C PRO A 312 -6.96 -9.42 13.57
N LEU A 313 -6.69 -8.16 13.23
CA LEU A 313 -6.82 -7.59 11.89
C LEU A 313 -5.62 -6.67 11.62
N PHE A 314 -4.88 -6.93 10.54
CA PHE A 314 -3.75 -6.09 10.19
C PHE A 314 -4.20 -4.82 9.47
N THR A 315 -4.24 -3.69 10.18
CA THR A 315 -4.64 -2.41 9.59
C THR A 315 -3.45 -1.67 9.00
N LEU A 316 -3.65 -1.03 7.86
CA LEU A 316 -2.73 -0.10 7.22
C LEU A 316 -3.44 1.24 7.04
N ASP A 317 -2.99 2.26 7.75
CA ASP A 317 -3.52 3.61 7.65
C ASP A 317 -2.60 4.44 6.75
N PHE A 318 -3.04 4.67 5.52
CA PHE A 318 -2.18 5.25 4.50
C PHE A 318 -1.73 6.69 4.83
N GLN A 319 -2.50 7.43 5.61
CA GLN A 319 -2.20 8.82 5.94
C GLN A 319 -1.53 8.98 7.30
N ASP A 320 -1.86 8.14 8.29
CA ASP A 320 -1.37 8.29 9.67
C ASP A 320 -0.23 7.32 10.05
N ASP A 321 0.13 6.37 9.18
CA ASP A 321 1.28 5.47 9.41
C ASP A 321 2.63 6.03 8.93
N GLY A 322 2.69 7.29 8.49
CA GLY A 322 3.93 7.91 8.00
C GLY A 322 5.12 7.73 8.96
N GLU A 323 4.88 7.73 10.28
CA GLU A 323 5.95 7.54 11.26
C GLU A 323 6.54 6.13 11.34
N PHE A 324 5.83 5.11 10.83
CA PHE A 324 6.33 3.74 10.77
C PHE A 324 7.13 3.49 9.49
N VAL A 325 6.94 4.32 8.47
CA VAL A 325 7.56 4.19 7.14
C VAL A 325 8.46 5.37 6.75
N GLY A 326 8.68 6.33 7.65
CA GLY A 326 9.57 7.47 7.45
C GLY A 326 9.04 8.53 6.49
N GLY A 327 7.76 8.86 6.57
CA GLY A 327 7.07 9.87 5.77
C GLY A 327 6.43 9.31 4.49
N CYS A 328 6.28 10.15 3.47
CA CYS A 328 5.65 9.75 2.21
C CYS A 328 6.39 8.59 1.52
N ILE A 329 5.63 7.68 0.91
CA ILE A 329 6.14 6.48 0.24
C ILE A 329 5.99 6.50 -1.30
N ALA A 330 5.48 7.59 -1.86
CA ALA A 330 5.31 7.84 -3.29
C ALA A 330 6.65 8.08 -4.02
N GLY A 331 6.59 8.37 -5.33
CA GLY A 331 7.75 8.72 -6.16
C GLY A 331 8.75 7.59 -6.27
N GLY A 332 8.26 6.34 -6.29
CA GLY A 332 9.07 5.14 -6.33
C GLY A 332 9.71 4.78 -4.99
N ARG A 333 9.54 5.55 -3.89
CA ARG A 333 10.24 5.26 -2.61
C ARG A 333 9.84 3.90 -2.05
N ARG A 334 8.54 3.62 -1.99
CA ARG A 334 8.01 2.25 -1.79
C ARG A 334 7.02 1.85 -2.86
N TYR A 335 6.39 2.80 -3.54
CA TYR A 335 5.55 2.48 -4.69
C TYR A 335 5.55 3.58 -5.75
N LEU A 336 5.06 3.22 -6.92
CA LEU A 336 4.65 4.12 -8.00
C LEU A 336 3.32 3.65 -8.59
N HIS A 337 2.69 4.49 -9.39
CA HIS A 337 1.45 4.17 -10.11
C HIS A 337 1.70 4.20 -11.62
N ILE A 338 1.07 3.31 -12.39
CA ILE A 338 0.97 3.40 -13.85
C ILE A 338 -0.50 3.31 -14.23
N ASN A 339 -1.02 4.38 -14.84
CA ASN A 339 -2.43 4.45 -15.20
C ASN A 339 -2.76 3.61 -16.46
N ALA A 340 -4.04 3.53 -16.83
CA ALA A 340 -4.50 2.70 -17.95
C ALA A 340 -4.08 3.22 -19.35
N ALA A 341 -3.51 4.42 -19.43
CA ALA A 341 -2.90 5.00 -20.64
C ALA A 341 -1.37 4.81 -20.70
N GLY A 342 -0.77 4.24 -19.65
CA GLY A 342 0.66 3.99 -19.55
C GLY A 342 1.46 5.11 -18.89
N ASP A 343 0.84 6.19 -18.41
CA ASP A 343 1.59 7.25 -17.72
C ASP A 343 2.09 6.76 -16.38
N VAL A 344 3.37 7.00 -16.11
CA VAL A 344 4.05 6.58 -14.89
C VAL A 344 3.99 7.72 -13.89
N GLU A 345 3.22 7.55 -12.83
CA GLU A 345 2.87 8.58 -11.86
C GLU A 345 3.51 8.32 -10.50
N PRO A 346 3.93 9.36 -9.75
CA PRO A 346 4.55 9.18 -8.43
C PRO A 346 3.63 8.51 -7.40
N CYS A 347 2.31 8.73 -7.52
CA CYS A 347 1.31 8.36 -6.52
C CYS A 347 0.00 8.11 -7.24
N VAL A 348 -0.82 7.17 -6.75
CA VAL A 348 -2.17 6.91 -7.28
C VAL A 348 -3.13 8.10 -7.13
N PHE A 349 -2.74 9.12 -6.34
CA PHE A 349 -3.46 10.38 -6.17
C PHE A 349 -2.75 11.57 -6.81
N ALA A 350 -1.57 11.40 -7.43
CA ALA A 350 -0.82 12.46 -8.10
C ALA A 350 -0.76 12.17 -9.61
N HIS A 351 -1.83 12.55 -10.31
CA HIS A 351 -2.06 12.32 -11.73
C HIS A 351 -1.28 13.33 -12.57
N TYR A 352 0.05 13.30 -12.42
CA TYR A 352 0.97 14.17 -13.14
C TYR A 352 2.23 13.41 -13.52
N SER A 353 2.59 13.42 -14.81
CA SER A 353 3.73 12.68 -15.31
C SER A 353 4.57 13.41 -16.36
N ASN A 354 5.82 12.97 -16.48
CA ASN A 354 6.74 13.28 -17.57
C ASN A 354 7.07 12.04 -18.43
N ALA A 355 6.54 10.86 -18.09
CA ALA A 355 6.98 9.59 -18.63
C ALA A 355 5.79 8.66 -18.89
N ASN A 356 5.78 8.04 -20.06
CA ASN A 356 4.84 7.00 -20.42
C ASN A 356 5.60 5.69 -20.69
N ILE A 357 5.12 4.58 -20.16
CA ILE A 357 5.80 3.28 -20.19
C ILE A 357 5.93 2.70 -21.60
N HIS A 358 5.11 3.17 -22.55
CA HIS A 358 5.25 2.78 -23.96
C HIS A 358 6.45 3.46 -24.64
N ASP A 359 6.93 4.58 -24.10
CA ASP A 359 7.99 5.40 -24.70
C ASP A 359 9.35 5.22 -24.02
N VAL A 360 9.35 4.89 -22.72
CA VAL A 360 10.57 4.79 -21.91
C VAL A 360 10.59 3.53 -21.05
N SER A 361 11.78 3.11 -20.64
CA SER A 361 11.91 2.01 -19.67
C SER A 361 11.39 2.44 -18.29
N LEU A 362 10.99 1.46 -17.47
CA LEU A 362 10.58 1.69 -16.08
C LEU A 362 11.68 2.41 -15.27
N LEU A 363 12.95 2.07 -15.52
CA LEU A 363 14.09 2.73 -14.87
C LEU A 363 14.22 4.20 -15.29
N ASP A 364 13.99 4.51 -16.57
CA ASP A 364 14.03 5.90 -17.05
C ASP A 364 12.85 6.69 -16.50
N ALA A 365 11.67 6.09 -16.39
CA ALA A 365 10.51 6.70 -15.74
C ALA A 365 10.77 7.02 -14.26
N LEU A 366 11.41 6.11 -13.51
CA LEU A 366 11.85 6.33 -12.13
C LEU A 366 12.89 7.45 -11.97
N ARG A 367 13.58 7.80 -13.06
CA ARG A 367 14.55 8.92 -13.12
C ARG A 367 13.99 10.16 -13.78
N SER A 368 12.69 10.15 -14.12
CA SER A 368 12.02 11.30 -14.72
C SER A 368 12.00 12.50 -13.76
N PRO A 369 11.89 13.73 -14.27
CA PRO A 369 11.96 14.93 -13.46
C PRO A 369 11.02 14.91 -12.24
N ILE A 370 9.73 14.54 -12.41
CA ILE A 370 8.79 14.49 -11.28
C ILE A 370 9.16 13.45 -10.22
N PHE A 371 9.65 12.27 -10.61
CA PHE A 371 10.13 11.26 -9.65
C PHE A 371 11.36 11.74 -8.90
N MET A 372 12.26 12.46 -9.58
CA MET A 372 13.43 13.05 -8.95
C MET A 372 13.05 14.19 -7.99
N GLU A 373 12.02 14.98 -8.28
CA GLU A 373 11.48 15.95 -7.32
C GLU A 373 11.01 15.26 -6.03
N TYR A 374 10.25 14.16 -6.11
CA TYR A 374 9.90 13.36 -4.93
C TYR A 374 11.14 12.81 -4.22
N TYR A 375 12.11 12.30 -4.98
CA TYR A 375 13.36 11.82 -4.42
C TYR A 375 14.09 12.94 -3.65
N TYR A 376 14.10 14.18 -4.10
CA TYR A 376 14.79 15.26 -3.39
C TYR A 376 14.01 15.84 -2.21
N GLU A 377 12.69 15.92 -2.32
CA GLU A 377 11.84 16.64 -1.35
C GLU A 377 11.35 15.76 -0.19
N GLN A 378 11.36 14.43 -0.36
CA GLN A 378 11.02 13.51 0.73
C GLN A 378 11.96 13.67 1.95
N PRO A 379 11.42 13.65 3.17
CA PRO A 379 10.08 13.18 3.56
C PRO A 379 8.99 14.26 3.59
N PHE A 380 9.21 15.44 3.00
CA PHE A 380 8.28 16.59 2.90
C PHE A 380 8.04 17.37 4.20
N ASP A 381 7.80 16.70 5.32
CA ASP A 381 7.65 17.30 6.65
C ASP A 381 8.44 16.47 7.68
N GLY A 382 8.93 17.13 8.74
CA GLY A 382 9.56 16.49 9.89
C GLY A 382 8.57 15.83 10.87
N ASN A 383 7.30 16.19 10.75
CA ASN A 383 6.19 15.54 11.41
C ASN A 383 5.55 14.54 10.43
N TYR A 384 5.80 13.25 10.63
CA TYR A 384 5.30 12.21 9.72
C TYR A 384 3.80 11.90 9.86
N LEU A 385 3.06 12.66 10.69
CA LEU A 385 1.59 12.77 10.60
C LEU A 385 1.14 13.82 9.56
N ARG A 386 2.10 14.42 8.84
CA ARG A 386 1.90 15.32 7.70
C ARG A 386 2.75 14.89 6.50
N PRO A 387 2.68 13.62 6.05
CA PRO A 387 3.62 13.12 5.05
C PRO A 387 3.29 13.57 3.62
N CYS A 388 2.04 13.90 3.29
CA CYS A 388 1.58 14.02 1.92
C CYS A 388 1.84 15.43 1.33
N PRO A 389 2.43 15.54 0.12
CA PRO A 389 2.58 16.81 -0.59
C PRO A 389 1.26 17.33 -1.20
N ILE A 390 0.19 16.51 -1.18
CA ILE A 390 -1.13 16.87 -1.67
C ILE A 390 -2.00 17.37 -0.52
N LEU A 391 -2.05 16.62 0.59
CA LEU A 391 -3.05 16.81 1.64
C LEU A 391 -2.56 17.72 2.79
N GLU A 392 -1.42 17.42 3.43
CA GLU A 392 -0.95 18.18 4.60
C GLU A 392 0.12 19.23 4.33
N ASN A 393 0.71 19.20 3.14
CA ASN A 393 1.70 20.16 2.67
C ASN A 393 1.24 20.79 1.36
N SER A 394 0.04 21.39 1.39
CA SER A 394 -0.58 22.04 0.24
C SER A 394 0.37 23.04 -0.44
N GLY A 395 0.38 23.03 -1.78
CA GLY A 395 1.26 23.83 -2.63
C GLY A 395 2.51 23.09 -3.10
N MET A 396 3.02 22.12 -2.34
CA MET A 396 4.28 21.45 -2.68
C MET A 396 4.19 20.56 -3.92
N LEU A 397 3.07 19.85 -4.12
CA LEU A 397 2.84 19.13 -5.38
C LEU A 397 2.88 20.11 -6.56
N ALA A 398 2.18 21.24 -6.48
CA ALA A 398 2.16 22.24 -7.55
C ALA A 398 3.57 22.78 -7.88
N GLU A 399 4.38 23.08 -6.85
CA GLU A 399 5.76 23.49 -7.07
C GLU A 399 6.60 22.39 -7.74
N MET A 400 6.47 21.13 -7.31
CA MET A 400 7.19 20.01 -7.92
C MET A 400 6.76 19.80 -9.38
N VAL A 401 5.46 19.87 -9.68
CA VAL A 401 4.92 19.77 -11.04
C VAL A 401 5.46 20.91 -11.92
N ALA A 402 5.45 22.15 -11.42
CA ALA A 402 5.99 23.31 -12.14
C ALA A 402 7.50 23.18 -12.42
N ARG A 403 8.30 22.72 -11.45
CA ARG A 403 9.76 22.54 -11.63
C ARG A 403 10.11 21.39 -12.58
N SER A 404 9.37 20.28 -12.48
CA SER A 404 9.58 19.10 -13.31
C SER A 404 9.03 19.25 -14.74
N GLY A 405 8.10 20.17 -14.95
CA GLY A 405 7.35 20.29 -16.21
C GLY A 405 6.41 19.11 -16.45
N ALA A 406 6.02 18.38 -15.40
CA ALA A 406 5.03 17.32 -15.48
C ALA A 406 3.67 17.89 -15.90
N LYS A 407 2.89 17.06 -16.58
CA LYS A 407 1.56 17.43 -17.06
C LYS A 407 0.51 16.55 -16.42
N SER A 408 -0.71 17.07 -16.30
CA SER A 408 -1.86 16.29 -15.86
C SER A 408 -2.02 15.07 -16.75
N THR A 409 -2.21 13.92 -16.12
CA THR A 409 -2.51 12.63 -16.76
C THR A 409 -3.96 12.23 -16.55
N ASP A 410 -4.78 13.14 -16.00
CA ASP A 410 -6.23 12.96 -15.96
C ASP A 410 -6.77 12.83 -17.38
N LEU A 411 -7.45 11.71 -17.64
CA LEU A 411 -7.82 11.28 -18.97
C LEU A 411 -9.11 11.94 -19.50
N GLN A 412 -9.87 12.63 -18.64
CA GLN A 412 -11.10 13.33 -19.05
C GLN A 412 -11.02 14.84 -18.88
N HIS A 413 -10.65 15.30 -17.70
CA HIS A 413 -10.66 16.71 -17.36
C HIS A 413 -9.35 17.07 -16.68
N GLU A 414 -8.43 17.67 -17.43
CA GLU A 414 -7.14 18.11 -16.90
C GLU A 414 -7.37 19.04 -15.68
N GLU A 415 -7.11 18.50 -14.49
CA GLU A 415 -6.96 19.26 -13.26
C GLU A 415 -5.50 19.69 -13.13
N THR A 416 -5.25 20.97 -12.82
CA THR A 416 -3.89 21.43 -12.52
C THR A 416 -3.51 21.10 -11.09
N ALA A 417 -2.21 20.96 -10.84
CA ALA A 417 -1.72 20.67 -9.49
C ALA A 417 -2.07 21.78 -8.50
N GLU A 418 -2.15 23.04 -8.94
CA GLU A 418 -2.63 24.16 -8.13
C GLU A 418 -4.10 24.04 -7.76
N GLU A 419 -4.96 23.59 -8.67
CA GLU A 419 -6.38 23.36 -8.41
C GLU A 419 -6.55 22.27 -7.34
N LEU A 420 -5.87 21.13 -7.50
CA LEU A 420 -5.88 20.04 -6.54
C LEU A 420 -5.36 20.49 -5.16
N CYS A 421 -4.22 21.18 -5.11
CA CYS A 421 -3.67 21.71 -3.85
C CYS A 421 -4.61 22.75 -3.20
N SER A 422 -5.36 23.51 -4.00
CA SER A 422 -6.33 24.49 -3.48
C SER A 422 -7.49 23.81 -2.75
N LYS A 423 -7.95 22.64 -3.24
CA LYS A 423 -9.00 21.84 -2.59
C LYS A 423 -8.60 21.34 -1.20
N THR A 424 -7.31 21.09 -0.97
CA THR A 424 -6.80 20.53 0.30
C THR A 424 -6.29 21.58 1.28
N LYS A 425 -6.14 22.84 0.87
CA LYS A 425 -5.52 23.90 1.67
C LYS A 425 -6.21 24.10 3.03
N ALA A 426 -7.53 24.20 3.05
CA ALA A 426 -8.29 24.43 4.28
C ALA A 426 -8.06 23.29 5.29
N PHE A 427 -8.11 22.03 4.83
CA PHE A 427 -7.81 20.86 5.65
C PHE A 427 -6.35 20.88 6.16
N SER A 428 -5.39 21.21 5.29
CA SER A 428 -3.97 21.30 5.65
C SER A 428 -3.73 22.27 6.82
N GLU A 429 -4.40 23.43 6.80
CA GLU A 429 -4.32 24.45 7.86
C GLU A 429 -5.01 23.99 9.15
N GLU A 430 -6.14 23.29 9.05
CA GLU A 430 -6.88 22.72 10.17
C GLU A 430 -6.10 21.61 10.88
N TRP A 431 -5.49 20.69 10.11
CA TRP A 431 -4.79 19.52 10.64
C TRP A 431 -3.44 19.85 11.27
N ALA A 432 -2.71 20.84 10.74
CA ALA A 432 -1.36 21.18 11.20
C ALA A 432 -1.20 21.35 12.73
N PRO A 433 -2.05 22.13 13.45
CA PRO A 433 -1.95 22.24 14.90
C PRO A 433 -2.27 20.93 15.64
N VAL A 434 -3.19 20.10 15.12
CA VAL A 434 -3.54 18.80 15.70
C VAL A 434 -2.38 17.82 15.56
N ALA A 435 -1.84 17.67 14.35
CA ALA A 435 -0.66 16.86 14.08
C ALA A 435 0.53 17.28 14.95
N LYS A 436 0.76 18.58 15.13
CA LYS A 436 1.83 19.09 15.99
C LYS A 436 1.62 18.73 17.45
N ARG A 437 0.38 18.80 17.96
CA ARG A 437 0.06 18.38 19.33
C ARG A 437 0.31 16.88 19.52
N LEU A 438 -0.21 16.05 18.62
CA LEU A 438 -0.04 14.59 18.69
C LEU A 438 1.43 14.19 18.60
N TRP A 439 2.18 14.74 17.65
CA TRP A 439 3.59 14.43 17.43
C TRP A 439 4.45 14.69 18.67
N ASN A 440 4.18 15.80 19.37
CA ASN A 440 4.94 16.26 20.53
C ASN A 440 4.32 15.86 21.88
N ASP A 441 3.29 15.00 21.90
CA ASP A 441 2.68 14.58 23.17
C ASP A 441 3.65 13.64 23.93
N PRO A 442 4.21 14.04 25.09
CA PRO A 442 5.17 13.22 25.83
C PRO A 442 4.55 11.95 26.43
N ARG A 443 3.22 11.83 26.42
CA ARG A 443 2.48 10.66 26.90
C ARG A 443 2.33 9.59 25.82
N ASP A 444 2.53 9.94 24.55
CA ASP A 444 2.43 8.99 23.44
C ASP A 444 3.64 8.04 23.47
N PRO A 445 3.44 6.70 23.41
CA PRO A 445 4.53 5.72 23.38
C PRO A 445 5.55 5.95 22.25
N MET A 446 5.15 6.60 21.16
CA MET A 446 6.02 6.91 20.03
C MET A 446 6.83 8.20 20.22
N HIS A 447 6.55 9.03 21.23
CA HIS A 447 7.22 10.32 21.43
C HIS A 447 8.75 10.21 21.42
N GLY A 448 9.32 9.25 22.17
CA GLY A 448 10.77 9.05 22.20
C GLY A 448 11.37 8.68 20.83
N LYS A 449 10.64 7.89 20.05
CA LYS A 449 11.03 7.50 18.68
C LYS A 449 10.95 8.69 17.71
N ARG A 450 9.93 9.53 17.83
CA ARG A 450 9.71 10.75 17.02
C ARG A 450 10.82 11.79 17.18
N MET A 451 11.59 11.75 18.27
CA MET A 451 12.76 12.62 18.45
C MET A 451 13.96 12.21 17.57
N THR A 452 13.91 11.03 16.95
CA THR A 452 14.95 10.54 16.05
C THR A 452 14.58 10.89 14.60
N LYS A 453 15.42 11.67 13.91
CA LYS A 453 15.17 12.11 12.52
C LYS A 453 14.96 10.96 11.52
N THR A 454 15.51 9.80 11.83
CA THR A 454 15.51 8.60 10.97
C THR A 454 14.39 7.63 11.30
N GLN A 455 13.41 8.06 12.10
CA GLN A 455 12.29 7.22 12.52
C GLN A 455 11.55 6.64 11.30
N GLY A 456 11.43 5.32 11.25
CA GLY A 456 10.74 4.60 10.16
C GLY A 456 11.48 4.56 8.83
N MET A 457 12.70 5.09 8.74
CA MET A 457 13.50 5.11 7.51
C MET A 457 14.33 3.83 7.36
N ALA A 458 14.52 3.38 6.12
CA ALA A 458 15.41 2.25 5.80
C ALA A 458 16.86 2.71 5.57
N GLU A 459 17.78 1.76 5.47
CA GLU A 459 19.20 2.02 5.22
C GLU A 459 19.45 2.79 3.90
N ALA A 460 18.77 2.44 2.79
CA ALA A 460 18.84 3.23 1.57
C ALA A 460 18.36 4.68 1.72
N ASP A 461 17.39 4.97 2.60
CA ASP A 461 16.98 6.35 2.88
C ASP A 461 18.16 7.12 3.50
N MET A 462 18.90 6.47 4.40
CA MET A 462 20.08 7.06 5.05
C MET A 462 21.23 7.31 4.06
N HIS A 463 21.56 6.32 3.21
CA HIS A 463 22.58 6.48 2.18
C HIS A 463 22.24 7.61 1.20
N LYS A 464 20.97 7.70 0.79
CA LYS A 464 20.44 8.80 -0.01
C LYS A 464 20.69 10.14 0.68
N PHE A 465 20.33 10.27 1.96
CA PHE A 465 20.49 11.53 2.69
C PHE A 465 21.94 11.95 2.87
N GLU A 466 22.83 11.03 3.18
CA GLU A 466 24.27 11.29 3.23
C GLU A 466 24.82 11.76 1.88
N ARG A 467 24.34 11.17 0.78
CA ARG A 467 24.71 11.57 -0.58
C ARG A 467 24.22 12.98 -0.90
N LEU A 468 22.94 13.27 -0.67
CA LEU A 468 22.36 14.59 -0.90
C LEU A 468 23.04 15.70 -0.07
N GLN A 469 23.43 15.40 1.17
CA GLN A 469 24.16 16.33 2.01
C GLN A 469 25.56 16.65 1.44
N LYS A 470 26.27 15.66 0.88
CA LYS A 470 27.56 15.87 0.20
C LYS A 470 27.42 16.70 -1.07
N GLU A 471 26.26 16.67 -1.72
CA GLU A 471 25.90 17.49 -2.88
C GLU A 471 25.43 18.90 -2.50
N GLY A 472 25.44 19.26 -1.20
CA GLY A 472 25.05 20.57 -0.71
C GLY A 472 23.54 20.77 -0.57
N ARG A 473 22.73 19.71 -0.68
CA ARG A 473 21.28 19.79 -0.44
C ARG A 473 21.00 19.68 1.06
N THR A 474 20.24 20.64 1.59
CA THR A 474 19.82 20.63 3.00
C THR A 474 18.54 19.85 3.14
N LEU A 475 18.50 18.89 4.06
CA LEU A 475 17.30 18.12 4.36
C LEU A 475 16.42 18.88 5.36
N HIS A 476 15.17 19.11 4.97
CA HIS A 476 14.19 19.81 5.78
C HIS A 476 13.53 18.86 6.79
N TYR A 477 14.29 18.43 7.80
CA TYR A 477 13.78 17.56 8.88
C TYR A 477 12.87 18.27 9.88
N ASN A 478 12.72 19.59 9.79
CA ASN A 478 12.00 20.39 10.78
C ASN A 478 10.84 21.13 10.10
N GLY A 479 9.82 20.40 9.64
CA GLY A 479 8.46 20.85 9.30
C GLY A 479 8.21 22.36 9.24
N GLY A 480 8.93 23.05 8.38
CA GLY A 480 8.97 24.49 8.29
C GLY A 480 8.93 24.79 6.81
N LEU A 481 7.90 25.53 6.41
CA LEU A 481 7.77 26.15 5.11
C LEU A 481 9.17 26.60 4.65
N ARG A 482 9.54 26.23 3.43
CA ARG A 482 10.67 26.88 2.76
C ARG A 482 10.46 28.38 2.92
N SER A 483 11.49 29.05 3.45
CA SER A 483 11.49 30.48 3.77
C SER A 483 11.05 31.33 2.60
#